data_AF-A0A7C1GII3-F1
#
_entry.id   AF-A0A7C1GII3-F1
#
_cell.length_a   1.000
_cell.length_b   1.000
_cell.length_c   1.000
_cell.angle_alpha   90.00
_cell.angle_beta   90.00
_cell.angle_gamma   90.00
#
_symmetry.space_group_name_H-M   'P 1'
#
loop_
_entity.id
_entity.type
_entity.pdbx_description
1 polymer ?
#
loop_
_entity_poly.entity_id
_entity_poly.type
_entity_poly.pdbx_seq_one_letter_code
_entity_poly.pdbx_strand_id
1 'polypeptide(L)'
;MFTHRNIKSGCILLTLLLCAGTAGAWGPRTQLAIVNTALNLMSREQNVPLTRLQKDIRAGASIDDEALQELYPDLVMDPLRAIENELALLTAARRPKLDAYYAFRLGTLGKVTASVTAPMSKADAVSREKYYDDADQAVDLGALAPAPRRVFDTMKHFERIIREANASNDLITSEYQSGIGFRGAATSRLATDVSRSVNAVADIWWTIITSRAVAGNISEEQLRRYVLKGYAYRIERGNLAEIEAAEEYYAGLVSFTPDMRARIGDMLYDAGFRERAVREYEMTLAAAPERRDVVGKISEYYMEVAEEALAKEQLEEALAGFEKALAANALHPTAEQRRLETQAMIVKRDAQQTEYQTLLEQADELRNLAEQEAGRARYAEAVALLQQSEAAYTSVGDEFPAEAQRRARGLRETQYRIMELKQMLLNNTQAFSGAGFAADTARLVEESSRGIEDEALAAILERAYQAEIEELLRRMQPLLIIE
;
A
#
# COMPACT_ATOMS: atom_id res chain seq x y z
N MET A 1 28.62 -24.52 -26.77
CA MET A 1 29.28 -24.41 -28.09
C MET A 1 28.22 -24.05 -29.12
N PHE A 2 27.88 -22.76 -29.24
CA PHE A 2 27.34 -22.12 -30.44
C PHE A 2 27.36 -20.62 -30.17
N THR A 3 28.22 -19.93 -30.92
CA THR A 3 28.55 -18.52 -30.82
C THR A 3 27.70 -17.74 -31.82
N HIS A 4 26.90 -16.77 -31.36
CA HIS A 4 26.43 -15.69 -32.23
C HIS A 4 26.99 -14.36 -31.74
N ARG A 5 27.89 -13.85 -32.57
CA ARG A 5 28.67 -12.62 -32.47
C ARG A 5 28.21 -11.73 -33.61
N ASN A 6 28.05 -10.43 -33.34
CA ASN A 6 28.09 -9.31 -34.29
C ASN A 6 26.94 -9.13 -35.29
N ILE A 7 25.98 -8.25 -34.94
CA ILE A 7 25.50 -7.18 -35.84
C ILE A 7 25.35 -5.91 -34.99
N LYS A 8 26.40 -5.09 -34.94
CA LYS A 8 26.35 -3.69 -34.51
C LYS A 8 26.70 -2.84 -35.74
N SER A 9 26.03 -1.69 -35.85
CA SER A 9 26.28 -0.58 -36.78
C SER A 9 25.59 -0.64 -38.14
N GLY A 10 24.45 0.04 -38.23
CA GLY A 10 23.83 0.45 -39.50
C GLY A 10 22.45 1.04 -39.26
N CYS A 11 22.27 2.32 -39.61
CA CYS A 11 21.01 3.11 -39.56
C CYS A 11 20.65 3.82 -38.23
N ILE A 12 21.54 4.72 -37.76
CA ILE A 12 21.08 5.99 -37.16
C ILE A 12 20.96 6.98 -38.33
N LEU A 13 19.86 6.89 -39.07
CA LEU A 13 19.57 7.79 -40.18
C LEU A 13 18.15 8.33 -39.99
N LEU A 14 18.10 9.53 -39.43
CA LEU A 14 17.11 10.55 -39.78
C LEU A 14 15.63 10.22 -39.50
N THR A 15 15.30 9.76 -38.30
CA THR A 15 13.97 10.02 -37.71
C THR A 15 13.98 11.40 -37.03
N LEU A 16 14.33 12.45 -37.81
CA LEU A 16 13.82 13.79 -37.57
C LEU A 16 12.35 13.77 -38.01
N LEU A 17 11.55 13.00 -37.27
CA LEU A 17 10.12 13.12 -37.24
C LEU A 17 9.89 14.59 -36.88
N LEU A 18 9.43 15.34 -37.89
CA LEU A 18 8.76 16.60 -37.72
C LEU A 18 7.64 16.36 -36.72
N CYS A 19 7.95 16.44 -35.44
CA CYS A 19 6.99 16.74 -34.40
C CYS A 19 6.56 18.16 -34.70
N ALA A 20 5.66 18.31 -35.68
CA ALA A 20 4.81 19.46 -35.80
C ALA A 20 3.93 19.43 -34.55
N GLY A 21 4.52 19.88 -33.43
CA GLY A 21 3.76 20.15 -32.23
C GLY A 21 2.61 21.02 -32.67
N THR A 22 1.40 20.64 -32.27
CA THR A 22 0.24 21.51 -32.43
C THR A 22 0.61 22.81 -31.73
N ALA A 23 0.96 23.85 -32.51
CA ALA A 23 1.40 25.12 -31.96
C ALA A 23 0.27 25.64 -31.06
N GLY A 24 0.47 25.48 -29.74
CA GLY A 24 -0.49 25.86 -28.73
C GLY A 24 -0.80 27.34 -28.87
N ALA A 25 -2.08 27.70 -28.82
CA ALA A 25 -2.47 29.09 -28.89
C ALA A 25 -2.20 29.77 -27.54
N TRP A 26 -1.42 30.86 -27.54
CA TRP A 26 -0.68 31.40 -26.38
C TRP A 26 0.38 30.45 -25.82
N GLY A 27 1.49 31.02 -25.35
CA GLY A 27 2.48 30.27 -24.58
C GLY A 27 1.94 29.82 -23.20
N PRO A 28 2.55 28.79 -22.57
CA PRO A 28 2.04 28.20 -21.33
C PRO A 28 1.94 29.20 -20.16
N ARG A 29 2.89 30.14 -20.06
CA ARG A 29 2.91 31.15 -19.00
C ARG A 29 1.78 32.14 -19.18
N THR A 30 1.51 32.57 -20.42
CA THR A 30 0.37 33.43 -20.77
C THR A 30 -0.96 32.73 -20.53
N GLN A 31 -1.12 31.46 -20.93
CA GLN A 31 -2.33 30.69 -20.66
C GLN A 31 -2.63 30.62 -19.15
N LEU A 32 -1.64 30.24 -18.35
CA LEU A 32 -1.77 30.17 -16.90
C LEU A 32 -2.03 31.54 -16.26
N ALA A 33 -1.42 32.60 -16.79
CA ALA A 33 -1.64 33.98 -16.38
C ALA A 33 -3.08 34.45 -16.66
N ILE A 34 -3.62 34.12 -17.83
CA ILE A 34 -5.01 34.41 -18.22
C ILE A 34 -5.98 33.70 -17.26
N VAL A 35 -5.81 32.39 -17.05
CA VAL A 35 -6.71 31.59 -16.19
C VAL A 35 -6.63 32.04 -14.73
N ASN A 36 -5.44 32.30 -14.20
CA ASN A 36 -5.27 32.81 -12.83
C ASN A 36 -5.89 34.19 -12.65
N THR A 37 -5.84 35.05 -13.66
CA THR A 37 -6.43 36.38 -13.56
C THR A 37 -7.96 36.30 -13.61
N ALA A 38 -8.51 35.45 -14.48
CA ALA A 38 -9.95 35.17 -14.50
C ALA A 38 -10.43 34.62 -13.14
N LEU A 39 -9.66 33.74 -12.50
CA LEU A 39 -9.91 33.25 -11.15
C LEU A 39 -9.97 34.38 -10.11
N ASN A 40 -8.98 35.27 -10.12
CA ASN A 40 -8.93 36.38 -9.17
C ASN A 40 -10.09 37.37 -9.38
N LEU A 41 -10.46 37.64 -10.64
CA LEU A 41 -11.61 38.48 -10.96
C LEU A 41 -12.91 37.83 -10.45
N MET A 42 -13.12 36.55 -10.75
CA MET A 42 -14.30 35.79 -10.31
C MET A 42 -14.41 35.70 -8.79
N SER A 43 -13.30 35.50 -8.09
CA SER A 43 -13.30 35.44 -6.63
C SER A 43 -13.59 36.79 -5.97
N ARG A 44 -13.12 37.91 -6.56
CA ARG A 44 -13.30 39.26 -6.00
C ARG A 44 -14.68 39.83 -6.28
N GLU A 45 -15.17 39.68 -7.51
CA GLU A 45 -16.43 40.31 -7.94
C GLU A 45 -17.66 39.57 -7.41
N GLN A 46 -17.57 38.25 -7.19
CA GLN A 46 -18.76 37.40 -7.04
C GLN A 46 -18.79 36.58 -5.75
N ASN A 47 -17.81 36.76 -4.85
CA ASN A 47 -17.69 36.02 -3.59
C ASN A 47 -17.74 34.49 -3.75
N VAL A 48 -17.39 33.97 -4.93
CA VAL A 48 -17.28 32.52 -5.16
C VAL A 48 -15.97 32.05 -4.53
N PRO A 49 -15.97 31.05 -3.63
CA PRO A 49 -14.79 30.65 -2.87
C PRO A 49 -13.81 29.79 -3.70
N LEU A 50 -13.52 30.21 -4.93
CA LEU A 50 -12.60 29.51 -5.85
C LEU A 50 -11.15 29.56 -5.40
N THR A 51 -10.78 30.49 -4.52
CA THR A 51 -9.41 30.60 -3.96
C THR A 51 -8.97 29.33 -3.23
N ARG A 52 -9.90 28.62 -2.58
CA ARG A 52 -9.62 27.33 -1.93
C ARG A 52 -9.30 26.21 -2.94
N LEU A 53 -9.73 26.38 -4.18
CA LEU A 53 -9.57 25.42 -5.28
C LEU A 53 -8.58 25.91 -6.33
N GLN A 54 -7.82 26.98 -6.03
CA GLN A 54 -6.86 27.57 -6.95
C GLN A 54 -5.81 26.56 -7.42
N LYS A 55 -5.38 25.65 -6.53
CA LYS A 55 -4.42 24.59 -6.87
C LYS A 55 -4.97 23.70 -7.99
N ASP A 56 -6.22 23.25 -7.87
CA ASP A 56 -6.85 22.36 -8.85
C ASP A 56 -7.13 23.08 -10.17
N ILE A 57 -7.59 24.33 -10.13
CA ILE A 57 -7.79 25.16 -11.33
C ILE A 57 -6.47 25.34 -12.08
N ARG A 58 -5.38 25.62 -11.36
CA ARG A 58 -4.04 25.73 -11.97
C ARG A 58 -3.56 24.41 -12.56
N ALA A 59 -3.83 23.29 -11.88
CA ALA A 59 -3.49 21.96 -12.40
C ALA A 59 -4.21 21.70 -13.73
N GLY A 60 -5.52 22.01 -13.81
CA GLY A 60 -6.27 21.89 -15.07
C GLY A 60 -5.78 22.83 -16.16
N ALA A 61 -5.41 24.06 -15.81
CA ALA A 61 -4.85 25.01 -16.76
C ALA A 61 -3.45 24.62 -17.27
N SER A 62 -2.75 23.74 -16.56
CA SER A 62 -1.38 23.32 -16.86
C SER A 62 -1.28 21.92 -17.46
N ILE A 63 -2.42 21.30 -17.77
CA ILE A 63 -2.45 19.99 -18.44
C ILE A 63 -1.73 20.08 -19.79
N ASP A 64 -1.02 19.02 -20.20
CA ASP A 64 -0.42 18.95 -21.52
C ASP A 64 -1.49 18.85 -22.64
N ASP A 65 -1.07 19.01 -23.89
CA ASP A 65 -2.00 19.03 -25.02
C ASP A 65 -2.52 17.63 -25.38
N GLU A 66 -1.80 16.55 -25.03
CA GLU A 66 -2.22 15.16 -25.28
C GLU A 66 -3.39 14.80 -24.37
N ALA A 67 -3.25 15.01 -23.06
CA ALA A 67 -4.32 14.82 -22.10
C ALA A 67 -5.46 15.83 -22.30
N LEU A 68 -5.19 17.03 -22.84
CA LEU A 68 -6.24 17.95 -23.26
C LEU A 68 -7.07 17.39 -24.43
N GLN A 69 -6.42 16.78 -25.44
CA GLN A 69 -7.11 16.13 -26.56
C GLN A 69 -7.90 14.90 -26.09
N GLU A 70 -7.40 14.14 -25.13
CA GLU A 70 -8.14 13.02 -24.53
C GLU A 70 -9.39 13.50 -23.76
N LEU A 71 -9.30 14.64 -23.08
CA LEU A 71 -10.45 15.27 -22.43
C LEU A 71 -11.45 15.86 -23.44
N TYR A 72 -10.95 16.42 -24.54
CA TYR A 72 -11.75 17.10 -25.57
C TYR A 72 -11.39 16.61 -26.98
N PRO A 73 -11.86 15.42 -27.40
CA PRO A 73 -11.51 14.87 -28.72
C PRO A 73 -11.94 15.78 -29.89
N ASP A 74 -13.07 16.49 -29.72
CA ASP A 74 -13.60 17.40 -30.73
C ASP A 74 -12.84 18.73 -30.81
N LEU A 75 -11.90 19.01 -29.90
CA LEU A 75 -11.21 20.31 -29.80
C LEU A 75 -10.47 20.70 -31.10
N VAL A 76 -9.88 19.71 -31.78
CA VAL A 76 -9.13 19.93 -33.02
C VAL A 76 -10.06 20.26 -34.19
N MET A 77 -11.24 19.64 -34.22
CA MET A 77 -12.18 19.75 -35.34
C MET A 77 -13.13 20.94 -35.17
N ASP A 78 -13.66 21.13 -33.96
CA ASP A 78 -14.62 22.17 -33.61
C ASP A 78 -14.43 22.62 -32.16
N PRO A 79 -13.51 23.56 -31.91
CA PRO A 79 -13.21 24.03 -30.57
C PRO A 79 -14.38 24.76 -29.91
N LEU A 80 -15.28 25.38 -30.70
CA LEU A 80 -16.47 26.05 -30.16
C LEU A 80 -17.45 25.04 -29.61
N ARG A 81 -17.70 23.96 -30.35
CA ARG A 81 -18.54 22.86 -29.89
C ARG A 81 -17.94 22.15 -28.67
N ALA A 82 -16.62 21.99 -28.61
CA ALA A 82 -15.94 21.45 -27.43
C ALA A 82 -16.19 22.31 -26.18
N ILE A 83 -16.07 23.64 -26.30
CA ILE A 83 -16.38 24.60 -25.23
C ILE A 83 -17.86 24.51 -24.83
N GLU A 84 -18.77 24.47 -25.79
CA GLU A 84 -20.21 24.39 -25.54
C GLU A 84 -20.60 23.10 -24.81
N ASN A 85 -20.08 21.95 -25.27
CA ASN A 85 -20.30 20.66 -24.64
C ASN A 85 -19.79 20.63 -23.20
N GLU A 86 -18.61 21.20 -22.96
CA GLU A 86 -18.02 21.26 -21.61
C GLU A 86 -18.78 22.20 -20.69
N LEU A 87 -19.22 23.36 -21.21
CA LEU A 87 -20.05 24.30 -20.46
C LEU A 87 -21.37 23.65 -20.03
N ALA A 88 -22.02 22.90 -20.92
CA ALA A 88 -23.23 22.15 -20.61
C ALA A 88 -22.96 21.04 -19.58
N LEU A 89 -21.85 20.29 -19.73
CA LEU A 89 -21.47 19.23 -18.79
C LEU A 89 -21.18 19.78 -17.39
N LEU A 90 -20.38 20.84 -17.26
CA LEU A 90 -20.04 21.43 -15.97
C LEU A 90 -21.24 22.11 -15.33
N THR A 91 -22.14 22.68 -16.12
CA THR A 91 -23.40 23.21 -15.58
C THR A 91 -24.28 22.08 -15.03
N ALA A 92 -24.37 20.94 -15.72
CA ALA A 92 -25.10 19.75 -15.25
C ALA A 92 -24.43 19.08 -14.03
N ALA A 93 -23.09 19.07 -13.97
CA ALA A 93 -22.32 18.48 -12.88
C ALA A 93 -22.20 19.40 -11.64
N ARG A 94 -22.73 20.62 -11.71
CA ARG A 94 -22.57 21.61 -10.65
C ARG A 94 -23.33 21.22 -9.38
N ARG A 95 -22.64 21.35 -8.24
CA ARG A 95 -23.21 21.20 -6.89
C ARG A 95 -23.02 22.48 -6.06
N PRO A 96 -23.73 22.62 -4.92
CA PRO A 96 -23.56 23.79 -4.04
C PRO A 96 -22.12 23.98 -3.56
N LYS A 97 -21.42 22.88 -3.27
CA LYS A 97 -19.99 22.85 -2.98
C LYS A 97 -19.25 22.46 -4.25
N LEU A 98 -18.23 23.22 -4.62
CA LEU A 98 -17.34 22.87 -5.73
C LEU A 98 -16.27 21.90 -5.21
N ASP A 99 -16.06 20.79 -5.91
CA ASP A 99 -15.02 19.82 -5.59
C ASP A 99 -13.73 20.06 -6.39
N ALA A 100 -12.67 19.37 -6.01
CA ALA A 100 -11.34 19.49 -6.63
C ALA A 100 -11.36 19.16 -8.13
N TYR A 101 -12.06 18.11 -8.54
CA TYR A 101 -12.09 17.71 -9.95
C TYR A 101 -12.93 18.68 -10.81
N TYR A 102 -14.04 19.20 -10.30
CA TYR A 102 -14.77 20.26 -10.99
C TYR A 102 -13.92 21.51 -11.19
N ALA A 103 -13.16 21.91 -10.17
CA ALA A 103 -12.21 23.01 -10.27
C ALA A 103 -11.10 22.75 -11.29
N PHE A 104 -10.54 21.54 -11.31
CA PHE A 104 -9.63 21.10 -12.36
C PHE A 104 -10.24 21.28 -13.76
N ARG A 105 -11.48 20.83 -13.95
CA ARG A 105 -12.20 20.96 -15.24
C ARG A 105 -12.53 22.41 -15.62
N LEU A 106 -12.78 23.29 -14.65
CA LEU A 106 -12.86 24.73 -14.92
C LEU A 106 -11.53 25.29 -15.43
N GLY A 107 -10.42 24.84 -14.85
CA GLY A 107 -9.06 25.18 -15.28
C GLY A 107 -8.78 24.73 -16.73
N THR A 108 -9.09 23.48 -17.07
CA THR A 108 -8.91 22.94 -18.43
C THR A 108 -9.77 23.70 -19.44
N LEU A 109 -11.06 23.96 -19.12
CA LEU A 109 -11.93 24.78 -19.96
C LEU A 109 -11.40 26.22 -20.12
N GLY A 110 -10.81 26.78 -19.07
CA GLY A 110 -10.13 28.07 -19.11
C GLY A 110 -8.96 28.09 -20.09
N LYS A 111 -8.11 27.04 -20.08
CA LYS A 111 -7.01 26.87 -21.05
C LYS A 111 -7.54 26.80 -22.49
N VAL A 112 -8.57 25.98 -22.74
CA VAL A 112 -9.20 25.86 -24.07
C VAL A 112 -9.76 27.20 -24.53
N THR A 113 -10.49 27.89 -23.66
CA THR A 113 -11.08 29.20 -23.95
C THR A 113 -10.01 30.24 -24.29
N ALA A 114 -8.94 30.31 -23.48
CA ALA A 114 -7.82 31.21 -23.73
C ALA A 114 -7.16 30.90 -25.09
N SER A 115 -6.98 29.62 -25.40
CA SER A 115 -6.41 29.17 -26.68
C SER A 115 -7.25 29.61 -27.88
N VAL A 116 -8.58 29.42 -27.81
CA VAL A 116 -9.48 29.77 -28.92
C VAL A 116 -9.61 31.28 -29.11
N THR A 117 -9.48 32.06 -28.03
CA THR A 117 -9.53 33.53 -28.07
C THR A 117 -8.18 34.18 -28.35
N ALA A 118 -7.12 33.40 -28.54
CA ALA A 118 -5.81 33.91 -28.91
C ALA A 118 -5.85 34.59 -30.30
N PRO A 119 -5.19 35.74 -30.47
CA PRO A 119 -4.96 36.31 -31.79
C PRO A 119 -3.98 35.42 -32.57
N MET A 120 -3.77 35.72 -33.85
CA MET A 120 -2.82 35.01 -34.72
C MET A 120 -3.14 33.51 -34.96
N SER A 121 -4.28 32.99 -34.50
CA SER A 121 -4.61 31.56 -34.65
C SER A 121 -4.69 31.12 -36.12
N LYS A 122 -5.11 32.05 -37.00
CA LYS A 122 -5.18 31.86 -38.47
C LYS A 122 -3.94 32.31 -39.23
N ALA A 123 -2.93 32.86 -38.57
CA ALA A 123 -1.70 33.32 -39.21
C ALA A 123 -0.82 32.12 -39.64
N ASP A 124 0.22 32.41 -40.43
CA ASP A 124 1.22 31.40 -40.77
C ASP A 124 1.91 30.83 -39.52
N ALA A 125 2.27 29.56 -39.55
CA ALA A 125 2.76 28.85 -38.36
C ALA A 125 4.01 29.51 -37.75
N VAL A 126 4.90 30.06 -38.59
CA VAL A 126 6.17 30.65 -38.14
C VAL A 126 5.92 31.98 -37.42
N SER A 127 5.11 32.88 -37.98
CA SER A 127 4.75 34.14 -37.32
C SER A 127 3.92 33.90 -36.06
N ARG A 128 3.03 32.90 -36.08
CA ARG A 128 2.21 32.52 -34.93
C ARG A 128 3.05 32.03 -33.75
N GLU A 129 3.99 31.12 -33.99
CA GLU A 129 4.88 30.59 -32.97
C GLU A 129 5.74 31.70 -32.35
N LYS A 130 6.39 32.52 -33.18
CA LYS A 130 7.16 33.69 -32.71
C LYS A 130 6.31 34.65 -31.88
N TYR A 131 5.10 34.95 -32.32
CA TYR A 131 4.19 35.81 -31.59
C TYR A 131 3.84 35.24 -30.20
N TYR A 132 3.55 33.94 -30.10
CA TYR A 132 3.22 33.34 -28.82
C TYR A 132 4.41 33.26 -27.87
N ASP A 133 5.62 32.99 -28.39
CA ASP A 133 6.86 33.02 -27.60
C ASP A 133 7.14 34.42 -27.03
N ASP A 134 7.05 35.45 -27.89
CA ASP A 134 7.25 36.84 -27.49
C ASP A 134 6.18 37.29 -26.49
N ALA A 135 4.91 36.93 -26.72
CA ALA A 135 3.82 37.20 -25.79
C ALA A 135 4.02 36.51 -24.44
N ASP A 136 4.51 35.27 -24.43
CA ASP A 136 4.80 34.51 -23.22
C ASP A 136 5.86 35.19 -22.35
N GLN A 137 6.87 35.78 -22.99
CA GLN A 137 7.92 36.53 -22.32
C GLN A 137 7.43 37.90 -21.83
N ALA A 138 6.57 38.56 -22.60
CA ALA A 138 6.14 39.94 -22.37
C ALA A 138 4.85 40.10 -21.54
N VAL A 139 4.13 39.01 -21.24
CA VAL A 139 2.85 39.08 -20.51
C VAL A 139 3.02 39.75 -19.15
N ASP A 140 2.49 40.97 -19.03
CA ASP A 140 2.33 41.71 -17.77
C ASP A 140 0.83 41.92 -17.53
N LEU A 141 0.35 41.36 -16.42
CA LEU A 141 -1.07 41.39 -16.04
C LEU A 141 -1.48 42.71 -15.36
N GLY A 142 -0.56 43.64 -15.12
CA GLY A 142 -0.85 44.90 -14.44
C GLY A 142 -1.81 45.85 -15.18
N ALA A 143 -1.94 45.70 -16.51
CA ALA A 143 -2.69 46.61 -17.38
C ALA A 143 -4.02 46.04 -17.92
N LEU A 144 -4.64 45.10 -17.20
CA LEU A 144 -5.86 44.45 -17.68
C LEU A 144 -7.11 45.31 -17.48
N ALA A 145 -8.00 45.27 -18.48
CA ALA A 145 -9.28 45.96 -18.47
C ALA A 145 -10.42 44.97 -18.15
N PRO A 146 -10.87 44.86 -16.88
CA PRO A 146 -12.00 44.01 -16.53
C PRO A 146 -13.28 44.56 -17.17
N ALA A 147 -14.08 43.66 -17.76
CA ALA A 147 -15.41 43.98 -18.28
C ALA A 147 -16.52 43.50 -17.33
N PRO A 148 -17.73 44.09 -17.37
CA PRO A 148 -18.89 43.54 -16.68
C PRO A 148 -19.18 42.10 -17.16
N ARG A 149 -19.43 41.19 -16.21
CA ARG A 149 -19.68 39.78 -16.50
C ARG A 149 -20.91 39.58 -17.38
N ARG A 150 -20.81 38.67 -18.35
CA ARG A 150 -21.90 38.30 -19.26
C ARG A 150 -22.20 36.81 -19.17
N VAL A 151 -23.48 36.47 -19.35
CA VAL A 151 -23.93 35.08 -19.49
C VAL A 151 -23.95 34.72 -20.97
N PHE A 152 -23.38 33.58 -21.34
CA PHE A 152 -23.42 33.07 -22.70
C PHE A 152 -24.70 32.26 -22.94
N ASP A 153 -25.67 32.87 -23.60
CA ASP A 153 -26.88 32.17 -24.07
C ASP A 153 -26.63 31.42 -25.39
N THR A 154 -25.68 31.90 -26.21
CA THR A 154 -25.28 31.30 -27.49
C THR A 154 -23.80 31.54 -27.77
N MET A 155 -23.18 30.67 -28.57
CA MET A 155 -21.77 30.81 -28.98
C MET A 155 -21.49 32.00 -29.93
N LYS A 156 -22.53 32.69 -30.44
CA LYS A 156 -22.39 33.86 -31.33
C LYS A 156 -21.59 35.00 -30.70
N HIS A 157 -21.74 35.22 -29.39
CA HIS A 157 -20.94 36.23 -28.72
C HIS A 157 -19.46 35.83 -28.71
N PHE A 158 -19.18 34.55 -28.47
CA PHE A 158 -17.83 34.02 -28.44
C PHE A 158 -17.17 34.07 -29.83
N GLU A 159 -17.91 33.78 -30.90
CA GLU A 159 -17.45 33.99 -32.29
C GLU A 159 -17.08 35.45 -32.58
N ARG A 160 -17.83 36.42 -32.03
CA ARG A 160 -17.48 37.84 -32.14
C ARG A 160 -16.15 38.13 -31.43
N ILE A 161 -15.93 37.60 -30.22
CA ILE A 161 -14.68 37.75 -29.47
C ILE A 161 -13.49 37.21 -30.30
N ILE A 162 -13.65 36.04 -30.92
CA ILE A 162 -12.61 35.44 -31.78
C ILE A 162 -12.34 36.32 -33.01
N ARG A 163 -13.39 36.83 -33.68
CA ARG A 163 -13.22 37.73 -34.82
C ARG A 163 -12.49 39.02 -34.44
N GLU A 164 -12.84 39.61 -33.31
CA GLU A 164 -12.19 40.83 -32.79
C GLU A 164 -10.73 40.58 -32.41
N ALA A 165 -10.40 39.43 -31.81
CA ALA A 165 -9.03 39.04 -31.50
C ALA A 165 -8.18 38.93 -32.77
N ASN A 166 -8.75 38.39 -33.85
CA ASN A 166 -8.03 38.17 -35.11
C ASN A 166 -8.06 39.36 -36.09
N ALA A 167 -8.71 40.47 -35.73
CA ALA A 167 -8.93 41.62 -36.63
C ALA A 167 -7.64 42.34 -37.06
N SER A 168 -6.52 42.12 -36.38
CA SER A 168 -5.23 42.77 -36.67
C SER A 168 -4.13 41.78 -37.03
N ASN A 169 -4.47 40.52 -37.34
CA ASN A 169 -3.48 39.50 -37.66
C ASN A 169 -2.64 39.86 -38.88
N ASP A 170 -3.24 40.44 -39.92
CA ASP A 170 -2.50 40.80 -41.16
C ASP A 170 -1.42 41.84 -40.88
N LEU A 171 -1.73 42.83 -40.04
CA LEU A 171 -0.77 43.85 -39.61
C LEU A 171 0.36 43.24 -38.78
N ILE A 172 0.02 42.44 -37.76
CA ILE A 172 1.02 41.77 -36.92
C ILE A 172 1.91 40.85 -37.77
N THR A 173 1.32 40.07 -38.68
CA THR A 173 2.05 39.19 -39.60
C THR A 173 3.02 39.99 -40.48
N SER A 174 2.58 41.11 -41.06
CA SER A 174 3.42 41.99 -41.86
C SER A 174 4.58 42.60 -41.04
N GLU A 175 4.38 42.92 -39.77
CA GLU A 175 5.44 43.43 -38.88
C GLU A 175 6.48 42.37 -38.53
N TYR A 176 6.05 41.12 -38.32
CA TYR A 176 6.97 39.99 -38.15
C TYR A 176 7.78 39.71 -39.42
N GLN A 177 7.14 39.77 -40.59
CA GLN A 177 7.80 39.57 -41.88
C GLN A 177 8.78 40.69 -42.25
N SER A 178 8.49 41.94 -41.83
CA SER A 178 9.37 43.11 -42.06
C SER A 178 10.47 43.29 -41.01
N GLY A 179 10.56 42.41 -40.01
CA GLY A 179 11.59 42.45 -38.98
C GLY A 179 11.33 43.41 -37.81
N ILE A 180 10.17 44.07 -37.79
CA ILE A 180 9.70 44.84 -36.62
C ILE A 180 9.41 43.87 -35.46
N GLY A 181 8.79 42.73 -35.78
CA GLY A 181 8.45 41.67 -34.83
C GLY A 181 7.51 42.16 -33.72
N PHE A 182 7.74 41.71 -32.49
CA PHE A 182 6.85 42.02 -31.37
C PHE A 182 6.77 43.52 -31.03
N ARG A 183 7.81 44.31 -31.34
CA ARG A 183 7.93 45.73 -30.93
C ARG A 183 6.89 46.68 -31.57
N GLY A 184 6.11 46.22 -32.54
CA GLY A 184 5.09 47.00 -33.23
C GLY A 184 3.68 46.87 -32.62
N ALA A 185 2.70 46.68 -33.49
CA ALA A 185 1.30 46.47 -33.15
C ALA A 185 1.09 45.32 -32.15
N ALA A 186 1.88 44.24 -32.23
CA ALA A 186 1.79 43.10 -31.31
C ALA A 186 1.93 43.51 -29.83
N THR A 187 3.02 44.19 -29.44
CA THR A 187 3.20 44.66 -28.05
C THR A 187 2.07 45.62 -27.63
N SER A 188 1.69 46.56 -28.51
CA SER A 188 0.68 47.58 -28.18
C SER A 188 -0.71 46.98 -27.91
N ARG A 189 -1.02 45.84 -28.53
CA ARG A 189 -2.31 45.16 -28.43
C ARG A 189 -2.34 44.06 -27.39
N LEU A 190 -1.18 43.55 -26.96
CA LEU A 190 -1.07 42.41 -26.04
C LEU A 190 -2.00 42.57 -24.83
N ALA A 191 -1.96 43.70 -24.12
CA ALA A 191 -2.81 43.94 -22.95
C ALA A 191 -4.31 43.85 -23.27
N THR A 192 -4.73 44.32 -24.45
CA THR A 192 -6.12 44.24 -24.91
C THR A 192 -6.51 42.81 -25.26
N ASP A 193 -5.65 42.07 -25.95
CA ASP A 193 -5.92 40.69 -26.37
C ASP A 193 -5.91 39.71 -25.17
N VAL A 194 -4.99 39.91 -24.21
CA VAL A 194 -4.99 39.20 -22.93
C VAL A 194 -6.23 39.55 -22.11
N SER A 195 -6.61 40.83 -22.02
CA SER A 195 -7.85 41.25 -21.34
C SER A 195 -9.08 40.59 -21.96
N ARG A 196 -9.13 40.49 -23.29
CA ARG A 196 -10.23 39.82 -24.01
C ARG A 196 -10.32 38.33 -23.63
N SER A 197 -9.18 37.64 -23.60
CA SER A 197 -9.11 36.22 -23.23
C SER A 197 -9.49 36.00 -21.76
N VAL A 198 -8.98 36.84 -20.84
CA VAL A 198 -9.34 36.83 -19.41
C VAL A 198 -10.84 37.03 -19.21
N ASN A 199 -11.41 38.03 -19.89
CA ASN A 199 -12.83 38.33 -19.81
C ASN A 199 -13.68 37.16 -20.35
N ALA A 200 -13.26 36.53 -21.45
CA ALA A 200 -13.95 35.38 -22.03
C ALA A 200 -13.94 34.16 -21.10
N VAL A 201 -12.80 33.84 -20.47
CA VAL A 201 -12.69 32.76 -19.46
C VAL A 201 -13.61 33.04 -18.27
N ALA A 202 -13.55 34.26 -17.73
CA ALA A 202 -14.37 34.65 -16.60
C ALA A 202 -15.88 34.66 -16.95
N ASP A 203 -16.27 35.06 -18.16
CA ASP A 203 -17.66 35.01 -18.60
C ASP A 203 -18.17 33.56 -18.78
N ILE A 204 -17.33 32.64 -19.26
CA ILE A 204 -17.67 31.21 -19.36
C ILE A 204 -17.85 30.60 -17.96
N TRP A 205 -16.93 30.86 -17.05
CA TRP A 205 -17.05 30.39 -15.66
C TRP A 205 -18.24 31.02 -14.95
N TRP A 206 -18.46 32.32 -15.16
CA TRP A 206 -19.62 33.02 -14.64
C TRP A 206 -20.91 32.42 -15.18
N THR A 207 -20.95 32.10 -16.47
CA THR A 207 -22.05 31.37 -17.08
C THR A 207 -22.24 30.09 -16.29
N ILE A 208 -21.28 29.18 -16.20
CA ILE A 208 -21.43 27.91 -15.46
C ILE A 208 -21.89 28.10 -14.00
N ILE A 209 -21.33 29.08 -13.28
CA ILE A 209 -21.59 29.32 -11.84
C ILE A 209 -22.91 30.08 -11.60
N THR A 210 -23.46 30.80 -12.57
CA THR A 210 -24.76 31.47 -12.41
C THR A 210 -25.88 30.81 -13.17
N SER A 211 -25.52 29.99 -14.14
CA SER A 211 -26.42 29.48 -15.14
C SER A 211 -27.56 28.69 -14.55
N ARG A 212 -28.74 29.21 -14.89
CA ARG A 212 -29.92 28.49 -15.36
C ARG A 212 -29.86 28.23 -16.88
N ALA A 213 -28.68 28.33 -17.51
CA ALA A 213 -28.50 28.02 -18.92
C ALA A 213 -29.16 26.66 -19.19
N VAL A 214 -29.87 26.59 -20.31
CA VAL A 214 -30.56 25.39 -20.76
C VAL A 214 -29.53 24.29 -20.66
N ALA A 215 -29.74 23.36 -19.73
CA ALA A 215 -28.93 22.16 -19.68
C ALA A 215 -28.99 21.62 -21.10
N GLY A 216 -27.88 21.71 -21.84
CA GLY A 216 -27.74 20.93 -23.05
C GLY A 216 -28.14 19.50 -22.69
N ASN A 217 -28.64 18.73 -23.66
CA ASN A 217 -29.07 17.35 -23.40
C ASN A 217 -27.85 16.48 -23.03
N ILE A 218 -27.30 16.69 -21.84
CA ILE A 218 -26.21 15.92 -21.24
C ILE A 218 -26.86 14.61 -20.81
N SER A 219 -26.47 13.57 -21.52
CA SER A 219 -26.91 12.22 -21.18
C SER A 219 -26.37 11.81 -19.82
N GLU A 220 -27.10 10.95 -19.13
CA GLU A 220 -26.64 10.35 -17.88
C GLU A 220 -25.28 9.67 -18.06
N GLU A 221 -25.02 9.04 -19.20
CA GLU A 221 -23.73 8.42 -19.54
C GLU A 221 -22.57 9.41 -19.57
N GLN A 222 -22.79 10.65 -20.03
CA GLN A 222 -21.76 11.69 -19.94
C GLN A 222 -21.45 12.07 -18.49
N LEU A 223 -22.46 12.14 -17.62
CA LEU A 223 -22.25 12.36 -16.19
C LEU A 223 -21.56 11.17 -15.52
N ARG A 224 -21.87 9.93 -15.91
CA ARG A 224 -21.16 8.72 -15.43
C ARG A 224 -19.68 8.77 -15.79
N ARG A 225 -19.35 9.09 -17.04
CA ARG A 225 -17.96 9.28 -17.47
C ARG A 225 -17.27 10.42 -16.72
N TYR A 226 -17.98 11.51 -16.45
CA TYR A 226 -17.47 12.61 -15.61
C TYR A 226 -17.13 12.11 -14.20
N VAL A 227 -18.03 11.37 -13.55
CA VAL A 227 -17.83 10.79 -12.22
C VAL A 227 -16.63 9.84 -12.21
N LEU A 228 -16.54 8.91 -13.16
CA LEU A 228 -15.42 7.96 -13.25
C LEU A 228 -14.07 8.68 -13.40
N LYS A 229 -13.98 9.68 -14.29
CA LYS A 229 -12.76 10.50 -14.41
C LYS A 229 -12.48 11.31 -13.13
N GLY A 230 -13.51 11.71 -12.39
CA GLY A 230 -13.37 12.37 -11.10
C GLY A 230 -12.83 11.48 -9.98
N TYR A 231 -13.16 10.18 -10.00
CA TYR A 231 -12.52 9.18 -9.15
C TYR A 231 -11.06 8.97 -9.56
N ALA A 232 -10.78 8.78 -10.86
CA ALA A 232 -9.42 8.62 -11.38
C ALA A 232 -8.50 9.78 -10.91
N TYR A 233 -8.96 11.03 -11.05
CA TYR A 233 -8.24 12.22 -10.59
C TYR A 233 -7.89 12.21 -9.09
N ARG A 234 -8.75 11.64 -8.23
CA ARG A 234 -8.50 11.56 -6.78
C ARG A 234 -7.62 10.40 -6.40
N ILE A 235 -7.79 9.28 -7.09
CA ILE A 235 -6.99 8.07 -6.91
C ILE A 235 -5.53 8.37 -7.23
N GLU A 236 -5.26 9.10 -8.33
CA GLU A 236 -3.92 9.54 -8.71
C GLU A 236 -3.24 10.40 -7.63
N ARG A 237 -4.02 11.20 -6.89
CA ARG A 237 -3.52 12.02 -5.77
C ARG A 237 -3.27 11.23 -4.49
N GLY A 238 -3.75 10.00 -4.42
CA GLY A 238 -3.51 9.08 -3.31
C GLY A 238 -4.15 9.46 -1.96
N ASN A 239 -5.14 10.36 -1.94
CA ASN A 239 -5.79 10.78 -0.69
C ASN A 239 -7.10 10.02 -0.45
N LEU A 240 -7.05 8.97 0.38
CA LEU A 240 -8.21 8.12 0.68
C LEU A 240 -9.40 8.90 1.26
N ALA A 241 -9.16 9.91 2.10
CA ALA A 241 -10.25 10.72 2.66
C ALA A 241 -10.97 11.56 1.59
N GLU A 242 -10.25 12.04 0.57
CA GLU A 242 -10.86 12.72 -0.59
C GLU A 242 -11.65 11.75 -1.47
N ILE A 243 -11.21 10.49 -1.59
CA ILE A 243 -11.91 9.44 -2.33
C ILE A 243 -13.22 9.07 -1.62
N GLU A 244 -13.19 8.87 -0.30
CA GLU A 244 -14.39 8.55 0.48
C GLU A 244 -15.42 9.69 0.45
N ALA A 245 -14.97 10.94 0.59
CA ALA A 245 -15.84 12.11 0.46
C ALA A 245 -16.42 12.30 -0.97
N ALA A 246 -15.78 11.71 -1.99
CA ALA A 246 -16.25 11.81 -3.37
C ALA A 246 -17.53 11.01 -3.62
N GLU A 247 -17.76 9.92 -2.88
CA GLU A 247 -18.93 9.07 -3.08
C GLU A 247 -20.23 9.80 -2.79
N GLU A 248 -20.33 10.46 -1.63
CA GLU A 248 -21.49 11.27 -1.27
C GLU A 248 -21.71 12.40 -2.29
N TYR A 249 -20.62 13.03 -2.74
CA TYR A 249 -20.67 14.09 -3.73
C TYR A 249 -21.24 13.62 -5.07
N TYR A 250 -20.72 12.51 -5.60
CA TYR A 250 -21.07 11.98 -6.91
C TYR A 250 -22.39 11.20 -6.93
N ALA A 251 -22.81 10.62 -5.81
CA ALA A 251 -24.13 10.00 -5.68
C ALA A 251 -25.27 11.01 -5.91
N GLY A 252 -25.00 12.30 -5.62
CA GLY A 252 -25.92 13.39 -5.92
C GLY A 252 -25.98 13.80 -7.40
N LEU A 253 -25.06 13.31 -8.25
CA LEU A 253 -25.04 13.56 -9.70
C LEU A 253 -25.64 12.40 -10.49
N VAL A 254 -25.21 11.18 -10.19
CA VAL A 254 -25.69 9.97 -10.88
C VAL A 254 -25.80 8.82 -9.89
N SER A 255 -26.80 7.96 -10.09
CA SER A 255 -26.88 6.70 -9.35
C SER A 255 -25.75 5.77 -9.77
N PHE A 256 -24.99 5.25 -8.80
CA PHE A 256 -23.91 4.32 -9.07
C PHE A 256 -24.46 2.98 -9.56
N THR A 257 -24.18 2.66 -10.81
CA THR A 257 -24.47 1.34 -11.37
C THR A 257 -23.44 0.31 -10.88
N PRO A 258 -23.76 -0.99 -10.86
CA PRO A 258 -22.81 -2.05 -10.54
C PRO A 258 -21.54 -1.98 -11.41
N ASP A 259 -21.69 -1.67 -12.71
CA ASP A 259 -20.54 -1.50 -13.62
C ASP A 259 -19.63 -0.35 -13.24
N MET A 260 -20.19 0.77 -12.80
CA MET A 260 -19.38 1.90 -12.32
C MET A 260 -18.60 1.53 -11.06
N ARG A 261 -19.25 0.87 -10.10
CA ARG A 261 -18.60 0.44 -8.86
C ARG A 261 -17.47 -0.56 -9.12
N ALA A 262 -17.70 -1.54 -10.01
CA ALA A 262 -16.64 -2.44 -10.46
C ALA A 262 -15.45 -1.67 -11.05
N ARG A 263 -15.67 -0.71 -11.96
CA ARG A 263 -14.59 0.11 -12.53
C ARG A 263 -13.89 0.98 -11.49
N ILE A 264 -14.59 1.51 -10.51
CA ILE A 264 -13.99 2.27 -9.41
C ILE A 264 -13.14 1.34 -8.55
N GLY A 265 -13.62 0.13 -8.26
CA GLY A 265 -12.86 -0.93 -7.61
C GLY A 265 -11.57 -1.24 -8.37
N ASP A 266 -11.64 -1.38 -9.69
CA ASP A 266 -10.45 -1.65 -10.54
C ASP A 266 -9.42 -0.52 -10.41
N MET A 267 -9.85 0.73 -10.58
CA MET A 267 -8.96 1.89 -10.42
C MET A 267 -8.32 1.97 -9.02
N LEU A 268 -9.08 1.64 -7.97
CA LEU A 268 -8.58 1.64 -6.60
C LEU A 268 -7.57 0.52 -6.35
N TYR A 269 -7.86 -0.67 -6.90
CA TYR A 269 -7.00 -1.84 -6.75
C TYR A 269 -5.65 -1.62 -7.44
N ASP A 270 -5.67 -1.11 -8.67
CA ASP A 270 -4.47 -0.77 -9.45
C ASP A 270 -3.61 0.30 -8.75
N ALA A 271 -4.23 1.24 -8.05
CA ALA A 271 -3.55 2.27 -7.27
C ALA A 271 -3.10 1.80 -5.86
N GLY A 272 -3.32 0.54 -5.50
CA GLY A 272 -2.90 -0.05 -4.22
C GLY A 272 -3.88 0.14 -3.07
N PHE A 273 -5.06 0.75 -3.28
CA PHE A 273 -6.12 0.88 -2.26
C PHE A 273 -6.98 -0.40 -2.16
N ARG A 274 -6.33 -1.55 -1.96
CA ARG A 274 -6.96 -2.88 -2.10
C ARG A 274 -8.18 -3.08 -1.20
N GLU A 275 -8.11 -2.73 0.09
CA GLU A 275 -9.25 -2.85 1.01
C GLU A 275 -10.46 -2.01 0.57
N ARG A 276 -10.23 -0.78 0.08
CA ARG A 276 -11.32 0.07 -0.41
C ARG A 276 -11.90 -0.45 -1.71
N ALA A 277 -11.06 -1.00 -2.59
CA ALA A 277 -11.49 -1.65 -3.83
C ALA A 277 -12.42 -2.84 -3.54
N VAL A 278 -12.07 -3.68 -2.57
CA VAL A 278 -12.91 -4.83 -2.15
C VAL A 278 -14.26 -4.37 -1.65
N ARG A 279 -14.34 -3.26 -0.89
CA ARG A 279 -15.63 -2.67 -0.50
C ARG A 279 -16.49 -2.28 -1.71
N GLU A 280 -15.91 -1.73 -2.79
CA GLU A 280 -16.66 -1.46 -4.03
C GLU A 280 -17.13 -2.74 -4.73
N TYR A 281 -16.28 -3.77 -4.75
CA TYR A 281 -16.63 -5.08 -5.30
C TYR A 281 -17.77 -5.74 -4.52
N GLU A 282 -17.75 -5.69 -3.19
CA GLU A 282 -18.81 -6.21 -2.32
C GLU A 282 -20.13 -5.47 -2.56
N MET A 283 -20.11 -4.14 -2.67
CA MET A 283 -21.29 -3.35 -3.04
C MET A 283 -21.80 -3.69 -4.45
N THR A 284 -20.88 -4.00 -5.38
CA THR A 284 -21.23 -4.46 -6.73
C THR A 284 -21.96 -5.79 -6.67
N LEU A 285 -21.46 -6.77 -5.92
CA LEU A 285 -22.10 -8.09 -5.78
C LEU A 285 -23.43 -8.03 -5.04
N ALA A 286 -23.57 -7.16 -4.04
CA ALA A 286 -24.84 -6.94 -3.36
C ALA A 286 -25.93 -6.45 -4.33
N ALA A 287 -25.56 -5.65 -5.33
CA ALA A 287 -26.47 -5.14 -6.36
C ALA A 287 -26.63 -6.08 -7.57
N ALA A 288 -25.58 -6.85 -7.92
CA ALA A 288 -25.53 -7.75 -9.07
C ALA A 288 -24.78 -9.06 -8.70
N PRO A 289 -25.45 -10.01 -8.01
CA PRO A 289 -24.82 -11.23 -7.50
C PRO A 289 -24.25 -12.17 -8.57
N GLU A 290 -24.71 -12.05 -9.81
CA GLU A 290 -24.28 -12.87 -10.95
C GLU A 290 -22.91 -12.49 -11.53
N ARG A 291 -22.30 -11.40 -11.05
CA ARG A 291 -21.01 -10.86 -11.52
C ARG A 291 -19.82 -11.72 -11.11
N ARG A 292 -19.61 -12.83 -11.82
CA ARG A 292 -18.52 -13.78 -11.58
C ARG A 292 -17.12 -13.17 -11.68
N ASP A 293 -16.95 -12.14 -12.51
CA ASP A 293 -15.70 -11.39 -12.63
C ASP A 293 -15.33 -10.70 -11.30
N VAL A 294 -16.31 -10.14 -10.61
CA VAL A 294 -16.12 -9.47 -9.31
C VAL A 294 -15.92 -10.48 -8.19
N VAL A 295 -16.64 -11.61 -8.21
CA VAL A 295 -16.43 -12.74 -7.29
C VAL A 295 -14.97 -13.21 -7.33
N GLY A 296 -14.40 -13.35 -8.54
CA GLY A 296 -12.99 -13.72 -8.72
C GLY A 296 -12.06 -12.73 -8.02
N LYS A 297 -12.21 -11.43 -8.28
CA LYS A 297 -11.38 -10.37 -7.70
C LYS A 297 -11.40 -10.33 -6.16
N ILE A 298 -12.57 -10.50 -5.55
CA ILE A 298 -12.68 -10.54 -4.07
C ILE A 298 -11.98 -11.78 -3.52
N SER A 299 -12.19 -12.93 -4.15
CA SER A 299 -11.56 -14.19 -3.72
C SER A 299 -10.03 -14.12 -3.85
N GLU A 300 -9.52 -13.61 -4.97
CA GLU A 300 -8.09 -13.39 -5.21
C GLU A 300 -7.46 -12.46 -4.17
N TYR A 301 -8.13 -11.36 -3.81
CA TYR A 301 -7.66 -10.49 -2.73
C TYR A 301 -7.52 -11.23 -1.40
N TYR A 302 -8.54 -11.97 -0.96
CA TYR A 302 -8.47 -12.69 0.31
C TYR A 302 -7.46 -13.84 0.28
N MET A 303 -7.22 -14.45 -0.89
CA MET A 303 -6.13 -15.39 -1.10
C MET A 303 -4.75 -14.74 -0.88
N GLU A 304 -4.51 -13.56 -1.46
CA GLU A 304 -3.25 -12.84 -1.27
C GLU A 304 -3.01 -12.49 0.20
N VAL A 305 -4.03 -11.94 0.88
CA VAL A 305 -3.95 -11.61 2.32
C VAL A 305 -3.68 -12.86 3.17
N ALA A 306 -4.30 -13.98 2.84
CA ALA A 306 -4.09 -15.24 3.53
C ALA A 306 -2.67 -15.79 3.33
N GLU A 307 -2.15 -15.76 2.11
CA GLU A 307 -0.78 -16.19 1.79
C GLU A 307 0.26 -15.28 2.45
N GLU A 308 0.02 -13.96 2.54
CA GLU A 308 0.87 -13.04 3.28
C GLU A 308 0.89 -13.32 4.78
N ALA A 309 -0.26 -13.65 5.38
CA ALA A 309 -0.35 -14.06 6.78
C ALA A 309 0.37 -15.40 7.02
N LEU A 310 0.21 -16.36 6.10
CA LEU A 310 0.87 -17.65 6.16
C LEU A 310 2.39 -17.51 6.10
N ALA A 311 2.90 -16.62 5.24
CA ALA A 311 4.33 -16.31 5.13
C ALA A 311 4.92 -15.69 6.41
N LYS A 312 4.07 -15.11 7.27
CA LYS A 312 4.44 -14.56 8.59
C LYS A 312 4.17 -15.55 9.74
N GLU A 313 3.85 -16.81 9.42
CA GLU A 313 3.49 -17.87 10.38
C GLU A 313 2.24 -17.55 11.21
N GLN A 314 1.39 -16.64 10.74
CA GLN A 314 0.14 -16.25 11.37
C GLN A 314 -0.99 -17.19 10.93
N LEU A 315 -0.94 -18.44 11.39
CA LEU A 315 -1.76 -19.54 10.86
C LEU A 315 -3.27 -19.30 10.98
N GLU A 316 -3.74 -18.72 12.09
CA GLU A 316 -5.16 -18.42 12.32
C GLU A 316 -5.69 -17.35 11.36
N GLU A 317 -4.88 -16.31 11.12
CA GLU A 317 -5.22 -15.21 10.22
C GLU A 317 -5.19 -15.68 8.76
N ALA A 318 -4.22 -16.54 8.40
CA ALA A 318 -4.16 -17.21 7.11
C ALA A 318 -5.40 -18.08 6.88
N LEU A 319 -5.78 -18.91 7.86
CA LEU A 319 -6.97 -19.76 7.79
C LEU A 319 -8.23 -18.93 7.56
N ALA A 320 -8.43 -17.87 8.35
CA ALA A 320 -9.58 -16.97 8.21
C ALA A 320 -9.60 -16.27 6.83
N GLY A 321 -8.43 -15.94 6.28
CA GLY A 321 -8.31 -15.39 4.92
C GLY A 321 -8.74 -16.39 3.85
N PHE A 322 -8.28 -17.65 3.91
CA PHE A 322 -8.69 -18.70 2.98
C PHE A 322 -10.20 -19.01 3.08
N GLU A 323 -10.77 -18.98 4.28
CA GLU A 323 -12.22 -19.13 4.48
C GLU A 323 -13.00 -17.99 3.84
N LYS A 324 -12.55 -16.73 3.97
CA LYS A 324 -13.17 -15.58 3.28
C LYS A 324 -13.06 -15.70 1.76
N ALA A 325 -11.92 -16.17 1.24
CA ALA A 325 -11.74 -16.40 -0.19
C ALA A 325 -12.75 -17.43 -0.74
N LEU A 326 -13.00 -18.51 0.00
CA LEU A 326 -14.00 -19.53 -0.35
C LEU A 326 -15.44 -19.05 -0.15
N ALA A 327 -15.71 -18.25 0.87
CA ALA A 327 -17.01 -17.62 1.05
C ALA A 327 -17.37 -16.70 -0.12
N ALA A 328 -16.38 -16.00 -0.67
CA ALA A 328 -16.56 -15.23 -1.90
C ALA A 328 -16.71 -16.14 -3.13
N ASN A 329 -15.81 -17.12 -3.30
CA ASN A 329 -15.82 -18.05 -4.43
C ASN A 329 -15.60 -19.50 -3.96
N ALA A 330 -16.70 -20.24 -3.79
CA ALA A 330 -16.65 -21.64 -3.35
C ALA A 330 -15.91 -22.58 -4.34
N LEU A 331 -15.70 -22.15 -5.58
CA LEU A 331 -15.00 -22.90 -6.63
C LEU A 331 -13.61 -22.32 -6.92
N HIS A 332 -13.01 -21.57 -5.99
CA HIS A 332 -11.65 -21.07 -6.15
C HIS A 332 -10.66 -22.24 -6.31
N PRO A 333 -9.75 -22.22 -7.32
CA PRO A 333 -8.98 -23.39 -7.71
C PRO A 333 -8.06 -23.96 -6.62
N THR A 334 -7.52 -23.10 -5.75
CA THR A 334 -6.51 -23.49 -4.75
C THR A 334 -6.90 -23.17 -3.31
N ALA A 335 -8.02 -22.47 -3.07
CA ALA A 335 -8.31 -21.93 -1.73
C ALA A 335 -8.63 -23.05 -0.72
N GLU A 336 -9.41 -24.05 -1.13
CA GLU A 336 -9.76 -25.18 -0.26
C GLU A 336 -8.55 -26.02 0.09
N GLN A 337 -7.65 -26.25 -0.87
CA GLN A 337 -6.39 -26.94 -0.61
C GLN A 337 -5.56 -26.18 0.44
N ARG A 338 -5.38 -24.87 0.27
CA ARG A 338 -4.63 -24.03 1.21
C ARG A 338 -5.26 -23.94 2.59
N ARG A 339 -6.59 -23.89 2.66
CA ARG A 339 -7.34 -23.95 3.92
C ARG A 339 -7.03 -25.23 4.69
N LEU A 340 -7.10 -26.38 4.02
CA LEU A 340 -6.80 -27.69 4.61
C LEU A 340 -5.34 -27.83 5.02
N GLU A 341 -4.40 -27.35 4.20
CA GLU A 341 -2.96 -27.32 4.52
C GLU A 341 -2.70 -26.51 5.79
N THR A 342 -3.22 -25.28 5.86
CA THR A 342 -3.09 -24.40 7.04
C THR A 342 -3.73 -25.02 8.28
N GLN A 343 -4.90 -25.65 8.13
CA GLN A 343 -5.57 -26.33 9.24
C GLN A 343 -4.73 -27.53 9.76
N ALA A 344 -4.09 -28.29 8.87
CA ALA A 344 -3.17 -29.35 9.28
C ALA A 344 -1.94 -28.80 10.01
N MET A 345 -1.42 -27.64 9.60
CA MET A 345 -0.31 -26.98 10.31
C MET A 345 -0.71 -26.56 11.74
N ILE A 346 -1.91 -26.00 11.92
CA ILE A 346 -2.44 -25.63 13.25
C ILE A 346 -2.56 -26.87 14.13
N VAL A 347 -3.20 -27.93 13.64
CA VAL A 347 -3.36 -29.19 14.41
C VAL A 347 -2.00 -29.77 14.80
N LYS A 348 -1.01 -29.74 13.90
CA LYS A 348 0.34 -30.22 14.20
C LYS A 348 1.02 -29.36 15.27
N ARG A 349 0.93 -28.04 15.17
CA ARG A 349 1.49 -27.10 16.16
C ARG A 349 0.87 -27.32 17.53
N ASP A 350 -0.45 -27.42 17.61
CA ASP A 350 -1.18 -27.58 18.87
C ASP A 350 -0.89 -28.95 19.52
N ALA A 351 -0.73 -30.00 18.72
CA ALA A 351 -0.29 -31.32 19.19
C ALA A 351 1.13 -31.27 19.76
N GLN A 352 2.06 -30.61 19.08
CA GLN A 352 3.44 -30.42 19.55
C GLN A 352 3.48 -29.62 20.85
N GLN A 353 2.66 -28.57 20.97
CA GLN A 353 2.55 -27.81 22.21
C GLN A 353 2.05 -28.67 23.37
N THR A 354 1.03 -29.49 23.13
CA THR A 354 0.47 -30.41 24.14
C THR A 354 1.50 -31.45 24.58
N GLU A 355 2.29 -31.98 23.65
CA GLU A 355 3.39 -32.90 23.94
C GLU A 355 4.44 -32.23 24.83
N TYR A 356 4.85 -31.01 24.51
CA TYR A 356 5.79 -30.24 25.34
C TYR A 356 5.25 -29.97 26.73
N GLN A 357 3.96 -29.65 26.87
CA GLN A 357 3.32 -29.47 28.17
C GLN A 357 3.35 -30.76 28.99
N THR A 358 3.07 -31.90 28.35
CA THR A 358 3.13 -33.23 29.00
C THR A 358 4.56 -33.57 29.46
N LEU A 359 5.58 -33.28 28.64
CA LEU A 359 6.98 -33.48 29.01
C LEU A 359 7.40 -32.60 30.19
N LEU A 360 6.95 -31.33 30.22
CA LEU A 360 7.21 -30.41 31.33
C LEU A 360 6.53 -30.88 32.62
N GLU A 361 5.31 -31.39 32.54
CA GLU A 361 4.59 -31.97 33.68
C GLU A 361 5.28 -33.22 34.22
N GLN A 362 5.65 -34.15 33.33
CA GLN A 362 6.41 -35.35 33.69
C GLN A 362 7.75 -34.99 34.36
N ALA A 363 8.45 -33.99 33.84
CA ALA A 363 9.70 -33.51 34.43
C ALA A 363 9.50 -32.96 35.85
N ASP A 364 8.43 -32.19 36.07
CA ASP A 364 8.06 -31.65 37.38
C ASP A 364 7.66 -32.77 38.37
N GLU A 365 6.93 -33.79 37.93
CA GLU A 365 6.56 -34.95 38.74
C GLU A 365 7.79 -35.77 39.18
N LEU A 366 8.69 -36.07 38.24
CA LEU A 366 9.94 -36.78 38.52
C LEU A 366 10.80 -36.02 39.54
N ARG A 367 10.85 -34.69 39.42
CA ARG A 367 11.53 -33.84 40.39
C ARG A 367 10.88 -33.91 41.77
N ASN A 368 9.55 -33.85 41.86
CA ASN A 368 8.84 -33.97 43.12
C ASN A 368 9.05 -35.34 43.80
N LEU A 369 9.09 -36.42 43.01
CA LEU A 369 9.43 -37.75 43.52
C LEU A 369 10.87 -37.83 44.02
N ALA A 370 11.80 -37.20 43.30
CA ALA A 370 13.19 -37.11 43.75
C ALA A 370 13.32 -36.42 45.11
N GLU A 371 12.55 -35.33 45.34
CA GLU A 371 12.52 -34.67 46.65
C GLU A 371 11.98 -35.57 47.77
N GLN A 372 10.97 -36.40 47.48
CA GLN A 372 10.45 -37.36 48.45
C GLN A 372 11.48 -38.43 48.82
N GLU A 373 12.19 -39.00 47.83
CA GLU A 373 13.25 -39.98 48.08
C GLU A 373 14.46 -39.33 48.78
N ALA A 374 14.83 -38.11 48.42
CA ALA A 374 15.85 -37.33 49.12
C ALA A 374 15.47 -37.10 50.59
N GLY A 375 14.20 -36.81 50.89
CA GLY A 375 13.68 -36.68 52.24
C GLY A 375 13.73 -37.99 53.06
N ARG A 376 13.76 -39.15 52.38
CA ARG A 376 13.99 -40.48 52.98
C ARG A 376 15.48 -40.86 53.07
N ALA A 377 16.38 -39.93 52.79
CA ALA A 377 17.83 -40.12 52.69
C ALA A 377 18.27 -41.14 51.62
N ARG A 378 17.44 -41.37 50.59
CA ARG A 378 17.73 -42.22 49.42
C ARG A 378 18.25 -41.37 48.27
N TYR A 379 19.48 -40.87 48.45
CA TYR A 379 20.04 -39.85 47.56
C TYR A 379 20.41 -40.36 46.17
N ALA A 380 20.81 -41.64 46.04
CA ALA A 380 21.14 -42.20 44.74
C ALA A 380 19.89 -42.30 43.84
N GLU A 381 18.79 -42.78 44.41
CA GLU A 381 17.49 -42.86 43.73
C GLU A 381 16.96 -41.48 43.37
N ALA A 382 17.11 -40.49 44.26
CA ALA A 382 16.72 -39.11 43.99
C ALA A 382 17.53 -38.50 42.83
N VAL A 383 18.85 -38.72 42.78
CA VAL A 383 19.70 -38.24 41.65
C VAL A 383 19.28 -38.88 40.34
N ALA A 384 19.01 -40.20 40.33
CA ALA A 384 18.54 -40.89 39.13
C ALA A 384 17.20 -40.32 38.62
N LEU A 385 16.25 -40.03 39.51
CA LEU A 385 14.98 -39.38 39.15
C LEU A 385 15.18 -37.96 38.60
N LEU A 386 16.11 -37.18 39.16
CA LEU A 386 16.43 -35.85 38.64
C LEU A 386 17.10 -35.90 37.26
N GLN A 387 17.96 -36.88 36.98
CA GLN A 387 18.53 -37.08 35.64
C GLN A 387 17.43 -37.42 34.62
N GLN A 388 16.43 -38.22 35.00
CA GLN A 388 15.25 -38.46 34.15
C GLN A 388 14.43 -37.18 33.94
N SER A 389 14.24 -36.37 34.99
CA SER A 389 13.59 -35.06 34.90
C SER A 389 14.34 -34.12 33.94
N GLU A 390 15.67 -34.07 34.02
CA GLU A 390 16.52 -33.28 33.13
C GLU A 390 16.40 -33.71 31.65
N ALA A 391 16.37 -35.01 31.39
CA ALA A 391 16.14 -35.55 30.05
C ALA A 391 14.77 -35.16 29.49
N ALA A 392 13.72 -35.21 30.32
CA ALA A 392 12.38 -34.78 29.94
C ALA A 392 12.33 -33.27 29.61
N TYR A 393 12.95 -32.42 30.43
CA TYR A 393 13.07 -30.99 30.10
C TYR A 393 13.86 -30.76 28.80
N THR A 394 14.97 -31.46 28.59
CA THR A 394 15.81 -31.28 27.39
C THR A 394 15.09 -31.68 26.09
N SER A 395 14.06 -32.53 26.18
CA SER A 395 13.22 -32.95 25.05
C SER A 395 12.21 -31.88 24.61
N VAL A 396 11.99 -30.83 25.41
CA VAL A 396 11.14 -29.70 25.08
C VAL A 396 11.91 -28.72 24.20
N GLY A 397 11.36 -28.33 23.04
CA GLY A 397 12.00 -27.39 22.11
C GLY A 397 11.85 -25.92 22.49
N ASP A 398 12.20 -25.04 21.53
CA ASP A 398 12.18 -23.57 21.68
C ASP A 398 11.07 -22.89 20.87
N GLU A 399 10.22 -23.66 20.19
CA GLU A 399 9.16 -23.16 19.31
C GLU A 399 8.07 -22.39 20.07
N PHE A 400 7.86 -22.70 21.35
CA PHE A 400 6.85 -22.06 22.19
C PHE A 400 7.53 -21.29 23.34
N PRO A 401 7.51 -19.95 23.34
CA PRO A 401 8.30 -19.15 24.29
C PRO A 401 8.00 -19.42 25.77
N ALA A 402 6.74 -19.72 26.12
CA ALA A 402 6.35 -19.96 27.50
C ALA A 402 6.90 -21.31 28.01
N GLU A 403 6.74 -22.37 27.22
CA GLU A 403 7.25 -23.70 27.45
C GLU A 403 8.80 -23.70 27.49
N ALA A 404 9.44 -22.99 26.56
CA ALA A 404 10.88 -22.79 26.53
C ALA A 404 11.42 -22.10 27.80
N GLN A 405 10.71 -21.09 28.30
CA GLN A 405 11.05 -20.40 29.54
C GLN A 405 10.88 -21.31 30.77
N ARG A 406 9.80 -22.11 30.81
CA ARG A 406 9.55 -23.08 31.88
C ARG A 406 10.63 -24.16 31.89
N ARG A 407 10.96 -24.71 30.72
CA ARG A 407 12.09 -25.63 30.49
C ARG A 407 13.40 -25.06 31.03
N ALA A 408 13.79 -23.85 30.60
CA ALA A 408 15.06 -23.24 30.98
C ALA A 408 15.18 -22.96 32.50
N ARG A 409 14.04 -22.74 33.17
CA ARG A 409 13.99 -22.66 34.64
C ARG A 409 14.14 -24.03 35.27
N GLY A 410 13.32 -24.99 34.84
CA GLY A 410 13.34 -26.37 35.33
C GLY A 410 14.71 -27.02 35.22
N LEU A 411 15.38 -26.89 34.08
CA LEU A 411 16.75 -27.40 33.86
C LEU A 411 17.74 -26.86 34.89
N ARG A 412 17.76 -25.54 35.12
CA ARG A 412 18.70 -24.93 36.08
C ARG A 412 18.44 -25.40 37.51
N GLU A 413 17.17 -25.50 37.89
CA GLU A 413 16.77 -25.97 39.23
C GLU A 413 17.15 -27.45 39.43
N THR A 414 16.85 -28.30 38.45
CA THR A 414 17.19 -29.73 38.46
C THR A 414 18.69 -29.95 38.50
N GLN A 415 19.47 -29.25 37.67
CA GLN A 415 20.94 -29.35 37.65
C GLN A 415 21.57 -28.94 38.99
N TYR A 416 21.12 -27.81 39.55
CA TYR A 416 21.57 -27.38 40.88
C TYR A 416 21.27 -28.44 41.93
N ARG A 417 20.06 -29.01 41.90
CA ARG A 417 19.65 -30.03 42.86
C ARG A 417 20.42 -31.34 42.73
N ILE A 418 20.72 -31.78 41.50
CA ILE A 418 21.58 -32.94 41.24
C ILE A 418 22.95 -32.74 41.91
N MET A 419 23.58 -31.58 41.71
CA MET A 419 24.88 -31.29 42.32
C MET A 419 24.81 -31.31 43.86
N GLU A 420 23.77 -30.74 44.43
CA GLU A 420 23.55 -30.72 45.88
C GLU A 420 23.39 -32.14 46.46
N LEU A 421 22.53 -32.98 45.86
CA LEU A 421 22.30 -34.34 46.34
C LEU A 421 23.53 -35.24 46.14
N LYS A 422 24.28 -35.07 45.03
CA LYS A 422 25.58 -35.74 44.84
C LYS A 422 26.55 -35.40 45.97
N GLN A 423 26.62 -34.14 46.40
CA GLN A 423 27.47 -33.74 47.55
C GLN A 423 27.00 -34.36 48.88
N MET A 424 25.68 -34.43 49.13
CA MET A 424 25.14 -35.07 50.33
C MET A 424 25.47 -36.57 50.38
N LEU A 425 25.38 -37.26 49.24
CA LEU A 425 25.75 -38.67 49.13
C LEU A 425 27.23 -38.91 49.46
N LEU A 426 28.13 -38.05 48.96
CA LEU A 426 29.57 -38.10 49.27
C LEU A 426 29.84 -37.87 50.76
N ASN A 427 29.18 -36.91 51.37
CA ASN A 427 29.36 -36.61 52.80
C ASN A 427 28.87 -37.77 53.68
N ASN A 428 27.74 -38.40 53.34
CA ASN A 428 27.20 -39.54 54.10
C ASN A 428 28.08 -40.80 53.95
N THR A 429 28.57 -41.10 52.75
CA THR A 429 29.48 -42.25 52.54
C THR A 429 30.79 -42.10 53.31
N GLN A 430 31.34 -40.89 53.42
CA GLN A 430 32.50 -40.60 54.26
C GLN A 430 32.23 -40.82 55.76
N ALA A 431 31.03 -40.51 56.23
CA ALA A 431 30.65 -40.69 57.64
C ALA A 431 30.52 -42.18 58.04
N PHE A 432 30.07 -43.04 57.12
CA PHE A 432 29.86 -44.47 57.40
C PHE A 432 31.06 -45.39 57.10
N SER A 433 32.00 -44.99 56.25
CA SER A 433 33.07 -45.88 55.77
C SER A 433 34.33 -45.96 56.64
N GLY A 434 34.41 -45.21 57.74
CA GLY A 434 35.61 -45.17 58.59
C GLY A 434 36.83 -44.55 57.89
N ALA A 435 37.77 -44.03 58.66
CA ALA A 435 38.84 -43.12 58.18
C ALA A 435 39.77 -43.66 57.06
N GLY A 436 39.65 -44.93 56.64
CA GLY A 436 40.44 -45.53 55.56
C GLY A 436 39.88 -45.33 54.14
N PHE A 437 38.59 -45.07 53.96
CA PHE A 437 37.93 -45.09 52.63
C PHE A 437 37.82 -43.71 51.96
N ALA A 438 38.01 -42.62 52.73
CA ALA A 438 37.83 -41.25 52.26
C ALA A 438 38.87 -40.79 51.21
N ALA A 439 40.10 -41.34 51.27
CA ALA A 439 41.16 -41.00 50.32
C ALA A 439 40.96 -41.64 48.94
N ASP A 440 40.43 -42.87 48.90
CA ASP A 440 40.16 -43.58 47.64
C ASP A 440 38.89 -43.07 46.94
N THR A 441 37.86 -42.68 47.70
CA THR A 441 36.61 -42.13 47.14
C THR A 441 36.80 -40.76 46.50
N ALA A 442 37.57 -39.85 47.12
CA ALA A 442 37.88 -38.55 46.51
C ALA A 442 38.62 -38.70 45.17
N ARG A 443 39.55 -39.67 45.08
CA ARG A 443 40.29 -39.97 43.84
C ARG A 443 39.38 -40.60 42.77
N LEU A 444 38.48 -41.49 43.17
CA LEU A 444 37.48 -42.09 42.27
C LEU A 444 36.47 -41.07 41.75
N VAL A 445 36.05 -40.10 42.55
CA VAL A 445 35.14 -39.00 42.11
C VAL A 445 35.83 -38.09 41.10
N GLU A 446 37.12 -37.80 41.30
CA GLU A 446 37.92 -37.02 40.35
C GLU A 446 38.11 -37.78 39.02
N GLU A 447 38.33 -39.10 39.06
CA GLU A 447 38.40 -39.97 37.88
C GLU A 447 37.03 -40.18 37.19
N SER A 448 35.93 -40.24 37.95
CA SER A 448 34.56 -40.52 37.46
C SER A 448 33.82 -39.29 36.93
N SER A 449 34.28 -38.08 37.27
CA SER A 449 33.77 -36.81 36.70
C SER A 449 33.94 -36.69 35.17
N ARG A 450 34.64 -37.65 34.54
CA ARG A 450 34.87 -37.73 33.08
C ARG A 450 33.96 -38.70 32.32
N GLY A 451 32.89 -39.20 32.95
CA GLY A 451 31.82 -39.91 32.26
C GLY A 451 32.12 -41.39 32.05
N ILE A 452 31.69 -42.20 33.02
CA ILE A 452 31.27 -43.62 32.96
C ILE A 452 30.52 -43.80 34.30
N GLU A 453 29.22 -43.48 34.35
CA GLU A 453 28.47 -43.42 35.62
C GLU A 453 27.91 -44.79 36.07
N ASP A 454 27.64 -45.73 35.16
CA ASP A 454 26.99 -47.01 35.52
C ASP A 454 27.97 -48.14 35.88
N GLU A 455 29.06 -48.32 35.12
CA GLU A 455 30.02 -49.41 35.38
C GLU A 455 30.84 -49.18 36.66
N ALA A 456 31.17 -47.92 36.96
CA ALA A 456 31.93 -47.57 38.15
C ALA A 456 31.09 -47.76 39.43
N LEU A 457 29.81 -47.38 39.40
CA LEU A 457 28.91 -47.58 40.54
C LEU A 457 28.62 -49.06 40.78
N ALA A 458 28.42 -49.84 39.71
CA ALA A 458 28.27 -51.30 39.78
C ALA A 458 29.52 -51.98 40.37
N ALA A 459 30.72 -51.57 39.93
CA ALA A 459 31.98 -52.10 40.44
C ALA A 459 32.20 -51.75 41.93
N ILE A 460 31.77 -50.56 42.37
CA ILE A 460 31.85 -50.15 43.79
C ILE A 460 30.87 -50.96 44.65
N LEU A 461 29.63 -51.15 44.19
CA LEU A 461 28.62 -51.97 44.88
C LEU A 461 29.05 -53.44 44.98
N GLU A 462 29.60 -54.01 43.91
CA GLU A 462 30.07 -55.39 43.89
C GLU A 462 31.26 -55.60 44.83
N ARG A 463 32.19 -54.63 44.89
CA ARG A 463 33.30 -54.66 45.86
C ARG A 463 32.82 -54.54 47.30
N ALA A 464 31.89 -53.64 47.58
CA ALA A 464 31.33 -53.48 48.92
C ALA A 464 30.60 -54.75 49.38
N TYR A 465 29.84 -55.38 48.48
CA TYR A 465 29.16 -56.65 48.74
C TYR A 465 30.15 -57.79 49.01
N GLN A 466 31.23 -57.92 48.23
CA GLN A 466 32.26 -58.94 48.46
C GLN A 466 33.01 -58.72 49.79
N ALA A 467 33.32 -57.48 50.14
CA ALA A 467 33.96 -57.16 51.40
C ALA A 467 33.09 -57.55 52.61
N GLU A 468 31.78 -57.32 52.54
CA GLU A 468 30.84 -57.70 53.60
C GLU A 468 30.70 -59.23 53.73
N ILE A 469 30.73 -59.96 52.62
CA ILE A 469 30.76 -61.44 52.62
C ILE A 469 32.03 -61.96 53.29
N GLU A 470 33.20 -61.39 52.97
CA GLU A 470 34.46 -61.78 53.60
C GLU A 470 34.48 -61.48 55.10
N GLU A 471 33.90 -60.35 55.52
CA GLU A 471 33.77 -60.01 56.93
C GLU A 471 32.84 -60.97 57.68
N LEU A 472 31.69 -61.33 57.08
CA LEU A 472 30.77 -62.33 57.62
C LEU A 472 31.43 -63.71 57.73
N LEU A 473 32.18 -64.13 56.72
CA LEU A 473 32.92 -65.40 56.72
C LEU A 473 34.00 -65.42 57.82
N ARG A 474 34.71 -64.31 58.05
CA ARG A 474 35.67 -64.19 59.16
C ARG A 474 34.99 -64.24 60.53
N ARG A 475 33.82 -63.60 60.69
CA ARG A 475 33.06 -63.63 61.94
C ARG A 475 32.53 -65.02 62.28
N MET A 476 32.28 -65.87 61.28
CA MET A 476 31.82 -67.25 61.49
C MET A 476 32.96 -68.26 61.80
N GLN A 477 34.22 -67.90 61.59
CA GLN A 477 35.36 -68.82 61.77
C GLN A 477 35.78 -69.21 63.22
N PRO A 478 35.40 -68.55 64.33
CA PRO A 478 35.84 -68.99 65.66
C PRO A 478 34.91 -69.97 66.39
N LEU A 479 33.84 -70.51 65.77
CA LEU A 479 32.92 -71.46 66.42
C LEU A 479 33.16 -72.95 66.06
N LEU A 480 34.22 -73.28 65.32
CA LEU A 480 34.53 -74.65 64.88
C LEU A 480 35.96 -75.08 65.23
N ILE A 481 36.40 -74.85 66.46
CA ILE A 481 37.51 -75.60 67.05
C ILE A 481 36.94 -76.39 68.23
N ILE A 482 36.66 -77.66 67.96
CA ILE A 482 36.33 -78.69 68.95
C ILE A 482 37.66 -79.32 69.37
N GLU A 483 38.00 -79.21 70.65
CA GLU A 483 38.71 -80.27 71.38
C GLU A 483 37.84 -80.71 72.56
#